data_AF-A0A4Z0Q4A2-F1
#
_entry.id   AF-A0A4Z0Q4A2-F1
#
_cell.length_a   1.000
_cell.length_b   1.000
_cell.length_c   1.000
_cell.angle_alpha   90.00
_cell.angle_beta   90.00
_cell.angle_gamma   90.00
#
_symmetry.space_group_name_H-M   'P 1'
#
loop_
_entity.id
_entity.type
_entity.pdbx_description
1 polymer ?
#
loop_
_entity_poly.entity_id
_entity_poly.type
_entity_poly.pdbx_seq_one_letter_code
_entity_poly.pdbx_strand_id
1 'polypeptide(L)' 'MKANAKRIVDRFPHLRDSAERQQMLVRNAVGSARVEGIQANTDQLQQFISKCATPAPKAKRSE' A
#
# COMPACT_ATOMS: atom_id res chain seq x y z
N MET A 1 -13.75 -24.31 2.40
CA MET A 1 -12.61 -24.05 3.31
C MET A 1 -12.05 -22.66 2.99
N LYS A 2 -12.25 -21.64 3.83
CA LYS A 2 -11.66 -20.32 3.61
C LYS A 2 -10.15 -20.47 3.76
N ALA A 3 -9.38 -20.27 2.70
CA ALA A 3 -7.92 -20.31 2.79
C ALA A 3 -7.49 -19.32 3.87
N ASN A 4 -6.82 -19.84 4.90
CA ASN A 4 -6.42 -19.06 6.07
C ASN A 4 -5.52 -17.92 5.56
N ALA A 5 -5.91 -16.65 5.74
CA ALA A 5 -5.26 -15.50 5.10
C ALA A 5 -3.73 -15.52 5.28
N LYS A 6 -3.28 -16.02 6.44
CA LYS A 6 -1.87 -16.30 6.73
C LYS A 6 -1.19 -17.21 5.68
N ARG A 7 -1.80 -18.33 5.29
CA ARG A 7 -1.25 -19.25 4.27
C ARG A 7 -1.15 -18.60 2.90
N ILE A 8 -2.05 -17.68 2.56
CA ILE A 8 -2.01 -16.92 1.30
C ILE A 8 -0.81 -15.98 1.33
N VAL A 9 -0.67 -15.19 2.41
CA VAL A 9 0.46 -14.26 2.58
C VAL A 9 1.80 -14.99 2.63
N ASP A 10 1.88 -16.14 3.31
CA ASP A 10 3.10 -16.96 3.37
C ASP A 10 3.49 -17.53 2.01
N ARG A 11 2.52 -17.83 1.14
CA ARG A 11 2.74 -18.32 -0.22
C ARG A 11 3.08 -17.20 -1.21
N PHE A 12 2.65 -15.98 -0.92
CA PHE A 12 2.80 -14.81 -1.78
C PHE A 12 3.49 -13.67 -1.02
N PRO A 13 4.81 -13.76 -0.76
CA PRO A 13 5.54 -12.81 0.08
C PRO A 13 5.48 -11.36 -0.44
N HIS A 14 5.33 -11.16 -1.75
CA HIS A 14 5.14 -9.84 -2.36
C HIS A 14 3.90 -9.07 -1.83
N LEU A 15 2.93 -9.78 -1.24
CA LEU A 15 1.80 -9.14 -0.56
C LEU A 15 2.25 -8.40 0.72
N ARG A 16 3.27 -8.92 1.42
CA ARG A 16 3.86 -8.24 2.59
C ARG A 16 4.60 -6.99 2.13
N ASP A 17 5.45 -7.11 1.11
CA ASP A 17 6.19 -5.98 0.53
C ASP A 17 5.24 -4.87 0.05
N SER A 18 4.12 -5.27 -0.56
CA SER A 18 3.08 -4.33 -1.02
C SER A 18 2.40 -3.62 0.16
N ALA A 19 2.10 -4.35 1.24
CA ALA A 19 1.52 -3.78 2.44
C ALA A 19 2.51 -2.83 3.16
N GLU A 20 3.78 -3.21 3.27
CA GLU A 20 4.84 -2.36 3.84
C GLU A 20 5.01 -1.07 3.01
N ARG A 21 5.01 -1.18 1.68
CA ARG A 21 5.05 0.00 0.79
C ARG A 21 3.84 0.91 1.02
N GLN A 22 2.64 0.36 1.12
CA GLN A 22 1.43 1.15 1.39
C GLN A 22 1.51 1.86 2.75
N GLN A 23 1.98 1.18 3.79
CA GLN A 23 2.18 1.79 5.11
C GLN A 23 3.20 2.92 5.08
N MET A 24 4.31 2.75 4.34
CA MET A 24 5.31 3.79 4.15
C MET A 24 4.71 5.03 3.46
N LEU A 25 3.92 4.84 2.39
CA LEU A 25 3.26 5.94 1.70
C LEU A 25 2.30 6.71 2.61
N VAL A 26 1.52 6.01 3.44
CA VAL A 26 0.63 6.64 4.42
C VAL A 26 1.44 7.47 5.42
N ARG A 27 2.53 6.93 5.96
CA ARG A 27 3.40 7.65 6.92
C ARG A 27 4.01 8.91 6.30
N ASN A 28 4.52 8.81 5.07
CA ASN A 28 5.10 9.94 4.35
C ASN A 28 4.06 11.04 4.13
N ALA A 29 2.86 10.68 3.68
CA ALA A 29 1.80 11.63 3.42
C ALA A 29 1.26 12.28 4.71
N VAL A 30 1.15 11.54 5.82
CA VAL A 30 0.82 12.11 7.15
C VAL A 30 1.92 13.08 7.61
N GLY A 31 3.19 12.73 7.37
CA GLY A 31 4.33 13.61 7.66
C GLY A 31 4.26 14.92 6.89
N SER A 32 4.03 14.86 5.57
CA SER A 32 3.87 16.05 4.72
C SER A 32 2.67 16.90 5.15
N ALA A 33 1.52 16.28 5.41
CA ALA A 33 0.32 16.98 5.88
C ALA A 33 0.59 17.73 7.20
N ARG A 34 1.33 17.13 8.13
CA ARG A 34 1.70 17.76 9.40
C ARG A 34 2.59 18.99 9.20
N VAL A 35 3.55 18.94 8.28
CA VAL A 35 4.41 20.08 7.94
C VAL A 35 3.60 21.23 7.36
N GLU A 36 2.57 20.91 6.58
CA GLU A 36 1.65 21.90 5.98
C GLU A 36 0.52 22.36 6.93
N GLY A 37 0.46 21.83 8.16
CA GLY A 37 -0.60 22.15 9.12
C GLY A 37 -1.97 21.54 8.78
N ILE A 38 -2.01 20.54 7.88
CA ILE A 38 -3.21 19.83 7.45
C ILE A 38 -3.51 18.68 8.42
N GLN A 39 -4.75 18.60 8.89
CA GLN A 39 -5.20 17.47 9.69
C GLN A 39 -5.46 16.25 8.79
N ALA A 40 -4.52 15.30 8.78
CA ALA A 40 -4.66 14.06 8.04
C ALA A 40 -5.45 13.01 8.83
N ASN A 41 -6.51 12.46 8.23
CA ASN A 41 -7.19 11.26 8.72
C ASN A 41 -6.49 10.02 8.15
N THR A 42 -5.71 9.32 8.99
CA THR A 42 -4.87 8.19 8.57
C THR A 42 -5.69 7.03 7.99
N ASP A 43 -6.86 6.73 8.52
CA ASP A 43 -7.71 5.62 8.04
C ASP A 43 -8.25 5.91 6.65
N GLN A 44 -8.74 7.13 6.42
CA GLN A 44 -9.17 7.57 5.10
C GLN A 44 -8.01 7.56 4.11
N LEU A 45 -6.84 8.07 4.53
CA LEU A 45 -5.65 8.11 3.69
C LEU A 45 -5.19 6.71 3.27
N GLN A 46 -5.22 5.75 4.19
CA GLN A 46 -4.89 4.37 3.93
C GLN A 46 -5.84 3.73 2.91
N GLN A 47 -7.15 3.99 3.02
CA GLN A 47 -8.13 3.52 2.04
C GLN A 47 -7.92 4.14 0.66
N PHE A 48 -7.61 5.44 0.59
CA PHE A 48 -7.34 6.12 -0.67
C PHE A 48 -6.06 5.61 -1.34
N ILE A 49 -4.96 5.50 -0.60
CA ILE A 49 -3.68 4.98 -1.13
C ILE A 49 -3.84 3.54 -1.61
N SER A 50 -4.60 2.71 -0.90
CA SER A 50 -4.87 1.32 -1.30
C SER A 50 -5.67 1.24 -2.61
N LYS A 51 -6.54 2.22 -2.88
CA LYS A 51 -7.31 2.32 -4.14
C LYS A 51 -6.51 2.95 -5.29
N CYS A 52 -5.60 3.88 -4.98
CA CYS A 52 -4.75 4.57 -5.95
C CYS A 52 -3.52 3.75 -6.37
N ALA A 53 -3.19 2.67 -5.66
CA ALA A 53 -2.17 1.72 -6.09
C ALA A 53 -2.64 1.00 -7.37
N THR A 54 -2.45 1.66 -8.51
CA THR A 54 -2.63 1.08 -9.84
C THR A 54 -1.72 -0.15 -9.97
N PRO A 55 -2.15 -1.21 -10.69
CA PRO A 55 -1.27 -2.32 -11.00
C PRO A 55 -0.03 -1.77 -11.70
N ALA A 56 1.16 -2.19 -11.23
CA ALA A 56 2.43 -1.76 -11.77
C ALA A 56 2.38 -1.81 -13.30
N PRO A 57 2.87 -0.78 -14.02
CA PRO A 57 2.91 -0.82 -15.47
C PRO A 57 3.65 -2.09 -15.86
N LYS A 58 3.01 -2.95 -16.67
CA LYS A 58 3.65 -4.17 -17.18
C LYS A 58 4.97 -3.74 -17.78
N ALA A 59 6.08 -4.16 -17.16
CA ALA A 59 7.40 -3.97 -17.72
C ALA A 59 7.34 -4.54 -19.13
N LYS A 60 7.43 -3.67 -20.15
CA LYS A 60 7.59 -4.13 -21.53
C LYS A 60 8.85 -4.99 -21.52
N ARG A 61 8.69 -6.30 -21.70
CA ARG A 61 9.81 -7.13 -22.11
C ARG A 61 10.19 -6.60 -23.48
N SER A 62 11.36 -5.98 -23.56
CA SER A 62 12.04 -5.78 -24.83
C SER A 62 12.37 -7.17 -25.36
N GLU A 63 11.69 -7.57 -26.43
CA GLU A 63 12.13 -8.68 -27.30
C GLU A 63 13.36 -8.26 -28.12
#